data_AF-A0A428YUY9-F1
#
_entry.id   AF-A0A428YUY9-F1
#
_cell.length_a   1.000
_cell.length_b   1.000
_cell.length_c   1.000
_cell.angle_alpha   90.00
_cell.angle_beta   90.00
_cell.angle_gamma   90.00
#
_symmetry.space_group_name_H-M   'P 1'
#
loop_
_entity.id
_entity.type
_entity.pdbx_description
1 polymer ?
#
loop_
_entity_poly.entity_id
_entity_poly.type
_entity_poly.pdbx_seq_one_letter_code
_entity_poly.pdbx_strand_id
1 'polypeptide(L)'
;MSTIRPTTVEVETSLRLVAPDATALPVRASLRYDPADPYAVHVLFHAESAGGEAVSWSFARELLVTGLDEPAGIGDVRVWPWATPRGDFVALALSSPDGNALFEVPRSVLVRFLRRTYVVVPRGRESEHLDVDAAVNRLLAGR
;
A
#
# COMPACT_ATOMS: atom_id res chain seq x y z
N MET A 1 -32.63 7.97 3.70
CA MET A 1 -31.73 7.48 2.63
C MET A 1 -30.63 6.67 3.30
N SER A 2 -30.63 5.34 3.16
CA SER A 2 -29.50 4.52 3.62
C SER A 2 -28.28 4.85 2.78
N THR A 3 -27.28 5.48 3.39
CA THR A 3 -25.97 5.66 2.78
C THR A 3 -25.31 4.30 2.69
N ILE A 4 -25.23 3.74 1.48
CA ILE A 4 -24.43 2.53 1.23
C ILE A 4 -22.98 2.93 1.50
N ARG A 5 -22.41 2.47 2.61
CA ARG A 5 -20.98 2.70 2.88
C ARG A 5 -20.19 2.02 1.76
N PRO A 6 -19.30 2.75 1.07
CA PRO A 6 -18.42 2.14 0.09
C PRO A 6 -17.62 1.01 0.75
N THR A 7 -17.48 -0.12 0.07
CA THR A 7 -16.90 -1.33 0.65
C THR A 7 -15.38 -1.26 0.60
N THR A 8 -14.73 -1.58 1.73
CA THR A 8 -13.28 -1.77 1.83
C THR A 8 -12.78 -2.73 0.75
N VAL A 9 -11.72 -2.34 0.06
CA VAL A 9 -11.08 -3.20 -0.94
C VAL A 9 -9.89 -3.88 -0.29
N GLU A 10 -9.89 -5.21 -0.30
CA GLU A 10 -8.80 -6.02 0.22
C GLU A 10 -8.35 -7.06 -0.80
N VAL A 11 -7.04 -7.32 -0.82
CA VAL A 11 -6.39 -8.37 -1.60
C VAL A 11 -5.26 -8.96 -0.77
N GLU A 12 -5.31 -10.26 -0.53
CA GLU A 12 -4.17 -11.03 -0.05
C GLU A 12 -3.26 -11.39 -1.23
N THR A 13 -1.95 -11.27 -1.04
CA THR A 13 -0.96 -11.60 -2.05
C THR A 13 0.35 -12.07 -1.41
N SER A 14 1.23 -12.66 -2.22
CA SER A 14 2.62 -12.87 -1.86
C SER A 14 3.48 -11.83 -2.58
N LEU A 15 4.30 -11.13 -1.80
CA LEU A 15 5.36 -10.24 -2.24
C LEU A 15 6.70 -10.98 -2.13
N ARG A 16 7.77 -10.41 -2.69
CA ARG A 16 9.12 -10.95 -2.49
C ARG A 16 9.99 -9.93 -1.80
N LEU A 17 10.56 -10.26 -0.65
CA LEU A 17 11.60 -9.48 0.01
C LEU A 17 12.94 -9.80 -0.66
N VAL A 18 13.55 -8.80 -1.29
CA VAL A 18 14.86 -8.91 -1.93
C VAL A 18 15.94 -8.59 -0.90
N ALA A 19 16.76 -9.59 -0.58
CA ALA A 19 17.90 -9.46 0.30
C ALA A 19 19.11 -8.84 -0.45
N PRO A 20 20.11 -8.31 0.28
CA PRO A 20 21.29 -7.68 -0.33
C PRO A 20 22.12 -8.59 -1.24
N ASP A 21 22.04 -9.91 -1.02
CA ASP A 21 22.69 -10.94 -1.84
C ASP A 21 21.87 -11.32 -3.10
N ALA A 22 20.84 -10.53 -3.42
CA ALA A 22 19.87 -10.74 -4.49
C ALA A 22 19.02 -12.01 -4.36
N THR A 23 19.04 -12.68 -3.20
CA THR A 23 18.04 -13.71 -2.89
C THR A 23 16.68 -13.05 -2.63
N ALA A 24 15.59 -13.76 -2.92
CA ALA A 24 14.25 -13.20 -2.79
C ALA A 24 13.33 -14.17 -2.07
N LEU A 25 12.91 -13.81 -0.86
CA LEU A 25 12.07 -14.60 0.03
C LEU A 25 10.59 -14.21 -0.12
N PRO A 26 9.65 -15.18 -0.21
CA PRO A 26 8.24 -14.85 -0.25
C PRO A 26 7.79 -14.23 1.08
N VAL A 27 6.96 -13.19 1.02
CA VAL A 27 6.34 -12.56 2.18
C VAL A 27 4.85 -12.46 1.90
N ARG A 28 4.02 -13.01 2.78
CA ARG A 28 2.56 -12.84 2.67
C ARG A 28 2.20 -11.42 3.08
N ALA A 29 1.34 -10.77 2.30
CA ALA A 29 0.87 -9.43 2.58
C ALA A 29 -0.61 -9.24 2.24
N SER A 30 -1.26 -8.34 2.96
CA SER A 30 -2.63 -7.89 2.66
C SER A 30 -2.59 -6.42 2.24
N LEU A 31 -3.06 -6.11 1.04
CA LEU A 31 -3.28 -4.74 0.57
C LEU A 31 -4.73 -4.38 0.90
N ARG A 32 -4.91 -3.29 1.66
CA ARG A 32 -6.22 -2.79 2.08
C ARG A 32 -6.38 -1.33 1.72
N TYR A 33 -7.56 -1.00 1.19
CA TYR A 33 -8.00 0.36 0.93
C TYR A 33 -9.34 0.58 1.63
N ASP A 34 -9.37 1.57 2.52
CA ASP A 34 -10.57 1.98 3.24
C ASP A 34 -11.08 3.31 2.64
N PRO A 35 -12.32 3.36 2.11
CA PRO A 35 -12.85 4.61 1.57
C PRO A 35 -12.96 5.74 2.60
N ALA A 36 -12.98 5.43 3.90
CA ALA A 36 -12.93 6.44 4.97
C ALA A 36 -11.54 7.06 5.16
N ASP A 37 -10.50 6.46 4.55
CA ASP A 37 -9.14 6.98 4.45
C ASP A 37 -8.72 6.99 2.96
N PRO A 38 -9.38 7.83 2.14
CA PRO A 38 -9.43 7.64 0.69
C PRO A 38 -8.11 7.92 -0.02
N TYR A 39 -7.14 8.53 0.66
CA TYR A 39 -5.82 8.84 0.15
C TYR A 39 -4.79 7.75 0.46
N ALA A 40 -5.09 6.82 1.37
CA ALA A 40 -4.13 5.84 1.84
C ALA A 40 -4.41 4.43 1.33
N VAL A 41 -3.34 3.69 1.05
CA VAL A 41 -3.34 2.24 0.91
C VAL A 41 -2.51 1.68 2.05
N HIS A 42 -3.10 0.73 2.77
CA HIS A 42 -2.45 0.04 3.89
C HIS A 42 -1.94 -1.31 3.42
N VAL A 43 -0.71 -1.64 3.76
CA VAL A 43 -0.12 -2.96 3.50
C VAL A 43 0.29 -3.56 4.82
N LEU A 44 -0.29 -4.72 5.12
CA LEU A 44 0.07 -5.53 6.27
C LEU A 44 1.01 -6.63 5.82
N PHE A 45 2.24 -6.64 6.31
CA PHE A 45 3.21 -7.72 6.09
C PHE A 45 3.07 -8.75 7.21
N HIS A 46 2.74 -9.99 6.84
CA HIS A 46 2.56 -11.07 7.80
C HIS A 46 3.91 -11.73 8.10
N ALA A 47 4.37 -11.66 9.35
CA ALA A 47 5.57 -12.35 9.78
C ALA A 47 5.35 -13.88 9.77
N GLU A 48 6.34 -14.64 9.30
CA GLU A 48 6.24 -16.12 9.24
C GLU A 48 6.48 -16.81 10.60
N SER A 49 7.04 -16.08 11.58
CA SER A 49 7.34 -16.61 12.91
C SER A 49 6.16 -16.49 13.87
N ALA A 50 5.85 -17.56 14.61
CA ALA A 50 4.87 -17.56 15.69
C ALA A 50 5.28 -16.55 16.79
N GLY A 51 4.69 -15.36 16.75
CA GLY A 51 4.95 -14.26 17.68
C GLY A 51 5.52 -12.97 17.07
N GLY A 52 5.77 -12.94 15.75
CA GLY A 52 6.15 -11.71 15.06
C GLY A 52 4.96 -10.75 14.92
N GLU A 53 5.11 -9.51 15.38
CA GLU A 53 4.11 -8.47 15.15
C GLU A 53 4.03 -8.15 13.65
N ALA A 54 2.81 -8.14 13.11
CA ALA A 54 2.60 -7.80 11.71
C ALA A 54 2.96 -6.33 11.49
N VAL A 55 3.82 -6.05 10.51
CA VAL A 55 4.26 -4.69 10.23
C VAL A 55 3.25 -4.07 9.27
N SER A 56 2.63 -2.96 9.69
CA SER A 56 1.70 -2.20 8.86
C SER A 56 2.38 -0.96 8.28
N TRP A 57 2.30 -0.81 6.96
CA TRP A 57 2.73 0.39 6.25
C TRP A 57 1.55 1.07 5.58
N SER A 58 1.57 2.41 5.57
CA SER A 58 0.58 3.22 4.87
C SER A 58 1.25 4.01 3.77
N PHE A 59 0.69 3.97 2.58
CA PHE A 59 1.21 4.61 1.38
C PHE A 59 0.17 5.56 0.81
N ALA A 60 0.60 6.67 0.21
CA ALA A 60 -0.30 7.44 -0.63
C ALA A 60 -0.76 6.57 -1.82
N ARG A 61 -2.07 6.49 -2.04
CA ARG A 61 -2.65 5.75 -3.18
C ARG A 61 -2.05 6.21 -4.50
N GLU A 62 -1.92 7.52 -4.69
CA GLU A 62 -1.32 8.12 -5.88
C GLU A 62 0.15 7.76 -6.04
N LEU A 63 0.92 7.61 -4.94
CA LEU A 63 2.33 7.21 -5.03
C LEU A 63 2.46 5.82 -5.67
N LEU A 64 1.58 4.89 -5.30
CA LEU A 64 1.56 3.56 -5.91
C LEU A 64 1.14 3.59 -7.38
N VAL A 65 0.26 4.52 -7.77
CA VAL A 65 -0.11 4.71 -9.18
C VAL A 65 1.04 5.25 -10.00
N THR A 66 1.68 6.35 -9.57
CA THR A 66 2.84 6.92 -10.27
C THR A 66 3.94 5.88 -10.39
N GLY A 67 4.17 5.13 -9.31
CA GLY A 67 5.15 4.04 -9.23
C GLY A 67 4.90 2.86 -10.18
N LEU A 68 3.70 2.75 -10.77
CA LEU A 68 3.46 1.80 -11.86
C LEU A 68 4.19 2.21 -13.14
N ASP A 69 4.40 3.48 -13.41
CA ASP A 69 4.86 3.92 -14.73
C ASP A 69 6.23 4.61 -14.67
N GLU A 70 6.57 5.23 -13.55
CA GLU A 70 7.86 5.91 -13.36
C GLU A 70 8.37 5.82 -11.91
N PRO A 71 9.68 6.03 -11.67
CA PRO A 71 10.21 6.12 -10.32
C PRO A 71 9.61 7.30 -9.54
N ALA A 72 9.09 7.01 -8.36
CA ALA A 72 8.46 7.98 -7.45
C ALA A 72 8.85 7.72 -5.99
N GLY A 73 8.64 8.69 -5.12
CA GLY A 73 8.95 8.53 -3.70
C GLY A 73 8.62 9.74 -2.84
N ILE A 74 8.29 9.49 -1.58
CA ILE A 74 8.04 10.51 -0.55
C ILE A 74 8.59 9.97 0.77
N GLY A 75 9.48 10.74 1.41
CA GLY A 75 10.11 10.37 2.66
C GLY A 75 10.80 9.01 2.58
N ASP A 76 10.33 8.10 3.42
CA ASP A 76 10.88 6.76 3.64
C ASP A 76 10.46 5.71 2.60
N VAL A 77 9.65 6.12 1.61
CA VAL A 77 9.09 5.21 0.61
C VAL A 77 9.56 5.58 -0.79
N ARG A 78 10.05 4.60 -1.53
CA ARG A 78 10.37 4.69 -2.96
C ARG A 78 9.65 3.58 -3.72
N VAL A 79 9.06 3.91 -4.85
CA VAL A 79 8.33 2.97 -5.72
C VAL A 79 8.73 3.18 -7.18
N TRP A 80 8.98 2.10 -7.91
CA TRP A 80 9.29 2.21 -9.35
C TRP A 80 8.96 0.93 -10.13
N PRO A 81 8.75 1.02 -11.45
CA PRO A 81 8.57 -0.15 -12.30
C PRO A 81 9.83 -1.03 -12.29
N TRP A 82 9.64 -2.35 -12.18
CA TRP A 82 10.74 -3.30 -12.06
C TRP A 82 10.48 -4.53 -12.93
N ALA A 83 11.10 -4.58 -14.11
CA ALA A 83 11.01 -5.72 -15.01
C ALA A 83 12.16 -6.69 -14.75
N THR A 84 11.85 -7.98 -14.64
CA THR A 84 12.85 -9.05 -14.47
C THR A 84 12.60 -10.17 -15.47
N PRO A 85 13.56 -11.10 -15.67
CA PRO A 85 13.29 -12.33 -16.41
C PRO A 85 12.14 -13.18 -15.85
N ARG A 86 11.73 -12.96 -14.58
CA ARG A 86 10.62 -13.66 -13.93
C ARG A 86 9.25 -13.02 -14.21
N GLY A 87 9.23 -11.82 -14.80
CA GLY A 87 8.02 -11.05 -15.09
C GLY A 87 8.09 -9.59 -14.63
N ASP A 88 6.93 -8.95 -14.70
CA ASP A 88 6.75 -7.53 -14.38
C ASP A 88 6.34 -7.31 -12.92
N PHE A 89 7.14 -6.51 -12.23
CA PHE A 89 6.94 -6.14 -10.85
C PHE A 89 6.94 -4.62 -10.70
N VAL A 90 6.60 -4.21 -9.48
CA VAL A 90 6.86 -2.88 -8.95
C VAL A 90 7.78 -3.08 -7.76
N ALA A 91 8.91 -2.39 -7.77
CA ALA A 91 9.80 -2.36 -6.62
C ALA A 91 9.27 -1.33 -5.61
N LEU A 92 9.23 -1.74 -4.35
CA LEU A 92 8.82 -0.93 -3.20
C LEU A 92 9.96 -0.98 -2.18
N ALA A 93 10.72 0.10 -2.06
CA ALA A 93 11.74 0.24 -1.03
C ALA A 93 11.22 1.06 0.15
N LEU A 94 11.43 0.53 1.34
CA LEU A 94 11.02 1.08 2.62
C LEU A 94 12.27 1.30 3.47
N SER A 95 12.41 2.50 4.01
CA SER A 95 13.50 2.88 4.90
C SER A 95 12.93 3.20 6.29
N SER A 96 13.50 2.61 7.34
CA SER A 96 13.21 2.99 8.71
C SER A 96 14.53 3.12 9.48
N PRO A 97 14.53 3.73 10.68
CA PRO A 97 15.71 3.75 11.54
C PRO A 97 16.28 2.36 11.83
N ASP A 98 15.41 1.34 11.83
CA ASP A 98 15.77 -0.06 12.13
C ASP A 98 16.26 -0.83 10.90
N GLY A 99 16.14 -0.28 9.68
CA GLY A 99 16.69 -0.90 8.49
C GLY A 99 16.00 -0.52 7.18
N ASN A 100 16.45 -1.15 6.09
CA ASN A 100 15.88 -0.98 4.76
C ASN A 100 15.31 -2.32 4.26
N ALA A 101 14.17 -2.26 3.59
CA ALA A 101 13.55 -3.41 2.94
C ALA A 101 13.21 -3.09 1.48
N LEU A 102 13.47 -4.05 0.58
CA LEU A 102 13.09 -3.95 -0.83
C LEU A 102 12.11 -5.07 -1.15
N PHE A 103 10.91 -4.71 -1.60
CA PHE A 103 9.89 -5.66 -2.02
C PHE A 103 9.67 -5.63 -3.53
N GLU A 104 9.55 -6.80 -4.15
CA GLU A 104 8.95 -6.95 -5.47
C GLU A 104 7.46 -7.26 -5.31
N VAL A 105 6.61 -6.36 -5.80
CA VAL A 105 5.15 -6.51 -5.85
C VAL A 105 4.74 -6.91 -7.26
N PRO A 106 3.99 -8.02 -7.47
CA PRO A 106 3.51 -8.36 -8.80
C PRO A 106 2.70 -7.21 -9.42
N ARG A 107 3.12 -6.71 -10.59
CA ARG A 107 2.49 -5.54 -11.23
C ARG A 107 0.99 -5.76 -11.43
N SER A 108 0.62 -6.95 -11.90
CA SER A 108 -0.77 -7.31 -12.18
C SER A 108 -1.68 -7.26 -10.94
N VAL A 109 -1.15 -7.66 -9.77
CA VAL A 109 -1.87 -7.60 -8.49
C VAL A 109 -2.09 -6.15 -8.09
N LEU A 110 -1.04 -5.33 -8.14
CA LEU A 110 -1.13 -3.91 -7.76
C LEU A 110 -2.09 -3.14 -8.68
N VAL A 111 -2.00 -3.36 -9.99
CA VAL A 111 -2.92 -2.75 -10.98
C VAL A 111 -4.37 -3.16 -10.72
N ARG A 112 -4.64 -4.45 -10.49
CA ARG A 112 -6.00 -4.94 -10.20
C ARG A 112 -6.54 -4.33 -8.90
N PHE A 113 -5.71 -4.25 -7.88
CA PHE A 113 -6.06 -3.64 -6.60
C PHE A 113 -6.40 -2.16 -6.77
N LEU A 114 -5.50 -1.36 -7.35
CA LEU A 114 -5.69 0.08 -7.54
C LEU A 114 -6.92 0.39 -8.42
N ARG A 115 -7.18 -0.41 -9.47
CA ARG A 115 -8.42 -0.25 -10.25
C ARG A 115 -9.67 -0.39 -9.40
N ARG A 116 -9.71 -1.35 -8.48
CA ARG A 116 -10.84 -1.53 -7.55
C ARG A 116 -10.97 -0.35 -6.58
N THR A 117 -9.86 0.22 -6.10
CA THR A 117 -9.93 1.39 -5.21
C THR A 117 -10.50 2.62 -5.91
N TYR A 118 -10.16 2.86 -7.18
CA TYR A 118 -10.71 3.97 -7.97
C TYR A 118 -12.17 3.76 -8.42
N VAL A 119 -12.64 2.52 -8.48
CA VAL A 119 -14.08 2.24 -8.65
C VAL A 119 -14.86 2.66 -7.40
N VAL A 120 -14.27 2.47 -6.22
CA VAL A 120 -14.92 2.79 -4.94
C VAL A 120 -14.84 4.27 -4.61
N VAL A 121 -13.69 4.90 -4.82
CA VAL A 121 -13.50 6.36 -4.71
C VAL A 121 -12.71 6.84 -5.93
N PRO A 122 -13.39 7.43 -6.93
CA PRO A 122 -12.73 7.98 -8.10
C PRO A 122 -11.68 9.02 -7.75
N ARG A 123 -10.67 9.15 -8.62
CA ARG A 123 -9.64 10.16 -8.47
C ARG A 123 -10.25 11.56 -8.51
N GLY A 124 -9.86 12.43 -7.59
CA GLY A 124 -10.40 13.78 -7.43
C GLY A 124 -11.71 13.86 -6.64
N ARG A 125 -12.28 12.73 -6.21
CA ARG A 125 -13.50 12.67 -5.37
C ARG A 125 -13.20 12.30 -3.92
N GLU A 126 -11.93 12.15 -3.56
CA GLU A 126 -11.51 11.69 -2.24
C GLU A 126 -12.04 12.57 -1.10
N SER A 127 -12.09 13.90 -1.30
CA SER A 127 -12.58 14.84 -0.31
C SER A 127 -14.06 14.65 0.05
N GLU A 128 -14.85 14.02 -0.81
CA GLU A 128 -16.27 13.70 -0.53
C GLU A 128 -16.42 12.54 0.47
N HIS A 129 -15.35 11.76 0.64
CA HIS A 129 -15.32 10.58 1.51
C HIS A 129 -14.52 10.81 2.80
N LEU A 130 -13.75 11.90 2.87
CA LEU A 130 -12.97 12.26 4.05
C LEU A 130 -13.78 13.18 4.96
N ASP A 131 -14.16 12.69 6.15
CA ASP A 131 -14.67 13.54 7.23
C ASP A 131 -13.50 14.25 7.92
N VAL A 132 -13.18 15.45 7.42
CA VAL A 132 -12.06 16.27 7.89
C VAL A 132 -12.25 16.66 9.35
N ASP A 133 -13.47 17.01 9.77
CA ASP A 133 -13.75 17.41 11.14
C ASP A 133 -13.55 16.24 12.11
N ALA A 134 -14.04 15.05 11.76
CA ALA A 134 -13.79 13.84 12.56
C ALA A 134 -12.29 13.44 12.58
N ALA A 135 -11.55 13.66 11.50
CA ALA A 135 -10.11 13.41 11.45
C ALA A 135 -9.34 14.39 12.35
N VAL A 136 -9.64 15.69 12.26
CA VAL A 136 -9.04 16.73 13.12
C VAL A 136 -9.38 16.48 14.59
N ASN A 137 -10.63 16.16 14.90
CA ASN A 137 -11.03 15.82 16.27
C ASN A 137 -10.28 14.60 16.81
N ARG A 138 -10.00 13.57 16.00
CA ARG A 138 -9.16 12.45 16.42
C ARG A 138 -7.72 12.86 16.70
N LEU A 139 -7.15 13.75 15.90
CA LEU A 139 -5.79 14.28 16.13
C LEU A 139 -5.73 15.14 17.39
N LEU A 140 -6.77 15.95 17.65
CA LEU A 140 -6.85 16.82 18.83
C LEU A 140 -7.24 16.06 20.11
N ALA A 141 -8.05 15.00 20.01
CA ALA A 141 -8.36 14.09 21.11
C ALA A 141 -7.18 13.16 21.44
N GLY A 142 -6.16 13.12 20.58
CA GLY A 142 -4.90 12.42 20.76
C GLY A 142 -3.79 13.33 21.28
N ARG A 143 -3.97 13.85 22.50
CA ARG A 143 -2.85 14.13 23.42
C ARG A 143 -3.30 14.04 24.88
#